data_AF-A0A959CJM8-F1
#
_entry.id   AF-A0A959CJM8-F1
#
_cell.length_a   1.000
_cell.length_b   1.000
_cell.length_c   1.000
_cell.angle_alpha   90.00
_cell.angle_beta   90.00
_cell.angle_gamma   90.00
#
_symmetry.space_group_name_H-M   'P 1'
#
loop_
_entity.id
_entity.type
_entity.pdbx_description
1 polymer ?
#
loop_
_entity_poly.entity_id
_entity_poly.type
_entity_poly.pdbx_seq_one_letter_code
_entity_poly.pdbx_strand_id
1 'polypeptide(L)'
;MKNYWLPLMVFGWGLALSVLSCRHEPITIEGGEADNPVDTTGNNNPPDTTGNNPTDTTTAGTPCDPDVIYFELDVLPILRSNCAKSGCHDDNTAQDGVILTSYESVMATADVRPFNLSGSDLYEVITEDDPDKRMPQPPNPRLTAAQINLISAWILQGAKNESCDPSAGGCDTENVSYSQDIRPIIENNCLGCHRGANPVGGFALETYSDVAARVDDGRLYGAVSWQTGFVPMPLGASEPLPECDLDKIKAWVDAGAPNN
;
A
#
# COMPACT_ATOMS: atom_id res chain seq x y z
N MET A 1 0.29 -29.63 -67.60
CA MET A 1 0.35 -28.72 -68.79
C MET A 1 -0.83 -27.76 -68.64
N LYS A 2 -0.70 -26.46 -68.38
CA LYS A 2 0.29 -25.46 -68.78
C LYS A 2 0.54 -24.48 -67.62
N ASN A 3 1.80 -24.07 -67.45
CA ASN A 3 2.25 -23.04 -66.51
C ASN A 3 1.98 -21.65 -67.11
N TYR A 4 1.54 -20.70 -66.30
CA TYR A 4 1.67 -19.27 -66.58
C TYR A 4 2.26 -18.56 -65.37
N TRP A 5 3.34 -17.84 -65.65
CA TRP A 5 4.22 -17.13 -64.73
C TRP A 5 3.91 -15.64 -64.89
N LEU A 6 3.49 -14.95 -63.82
CA LEU A 6 3.36 -13.48 -63.81
C LEU A 6 4.37 -12.90 -62.81
N PRO A 7 5.09 -11.82 -63.17
CA PRO A 7 6.13 -11.24 -62.34
C PRO A 7 5.54 -10.38 -61.22
N LEU A 8 6.16 -10.46 -60.04
CA LEU A 8 5.97 -9.54 -58.92
C LEU A 8 6.35 -8.10 -59.31
N MET A 9 5.48 -7.14 -59.02
CA MET A 9 5.87 -5.75 -58.79
C MET A 9 5.59 -5.40 -57.33
N VAL A 10 6.66 -5.25 -56.54
CA VAL A 10 6.62 -4.73 -55.18
C VAL A 10 6.77 -3.21 -55.25
N PHE A 11 5.69 -2.48 -54.95
CA PHE A 11 5.76 -1.04 -54.68
C PHE A 11 5.94 -0.84 -53.18
N GLY A 12 7.18 -0.57 -52.76
CA GLY A 12 7.50 -0.17 -51.39
C GLY A 12 7.10 1.28 -51.15
N TRP A 13 6.13 1.50 -50.26
CA TRP A 13 5.89 2.81 -49.66
C TRP A 13 6.59 2.83 -48.29
N GLY A 14 7.76 3.46 -48.24
CA GLY A 14 8.46 3.74 -47.00
C GLY A 14 7.80 4.91 -46.29
N LEU A 15 7.08 4.64 -45.19
CA LEU A 15 6.65 5.66 -44.25
C LEU A 15 7.83 5.95 -43.31
N ALA A 16 8.49 7.09 -43.52
CA ALA A 16 9.55 7.56 -42.65
C ALA A 16 8.93 8.11 -41.34
N LEU A 17 8.95 7.32 -40.27
CA LEU A 17 8.73 7.79 -38.91
C LEU A 17 9.99 8.51 -38.43
N SER A 18 9.95 9.84 -38.44
CA SER A 18 10.94 10.70 -37.80
C SER A 18 10.78 10.63 -36.28
N VAL A 19 11.60 9.80 -35.63
CA VAL A 19 11.80 9.88 -34.18
C VAL A 19 12.68 11.09 -33.89
N LEU A 20 12.13 12.06 -33.15
CA LEU A 20 12.88 13.15 -32.56
C LEU A 20 13.71 12.54 -31.42
N SER A 21 14.96 12.19 -31.70
CA SER A 21 15.91 11.73 -30.69
C SER A 21 16.61 12.95 -30.07
N CYS A 22 16.57 13.07 -28.74
CA CYS A 22 17.36 14.07 -28.01
C CYS A 22 18.86 13.84 -28.27
N ARG A 23 19.60 14.89 -28.67
CA ARG A 23 21.07 14.90 -28.67
C ARG A 23 21.55 15.10 -27.23
N HIS A 24 22.36 14.18 -26.72
CA HIS A 24 23.25 14.48 -25.59
C HIS A 24 24.58 15.00 -26.17
N GLU A 25 25.02 16.15 -25.69
CA GLU A 25 26.39 16.63 -25.92
C GLU A 25 27.37 15.81 -25.06
N PRO A 26 28.53 15.40 -25.61
CA PRO A 26 29.56 14.75 -24.82
C PRO A 26 30.28 15.79 -23.95
N ILE A 27 30.23 15.61 -22.63
CA ILE A 27 31.08 16.35 -21.69
C ILE A 27 32.53 15.90 -21.92
N THR A 28 33.36 16.82 -22.39
CA THR A 28 34.81 16.68 -22.43
C THR A 28 35.38 16.93 -21.04
N ILE A 29 35.88 15.88 -20.37
CA ILE A 29 36.78 16.03 -19.22
C ILE A 29 38.21 15.96 -19.75
N GLU A 30 38.84 17.12 -19.91
CA GLU A 30 40.31 17.20 -19.97
C GLU A 30 40.84 17.36 -18.54
N GLY A 31 41.74 16.44 -18.12
CA GLY A 31 42.59 16.60 -16.94
C GLY A 31 43.62 17.72 -17.18
N GLY A 32 44.31 18.27 -16.19
CA GLY A 32 44.44 18.00 -14.76
C GLY A 32 45.42 19.05 -14.20
N GLU A 33 45.64 19.08 -12.88
CA GLU A 33 46.95 19.30 -12.25
C GLU A 33 46.77 19.09 -10.73
N ALA A 34 47.71 18.37 -10.13
CA ALA A 34 47.74 18.04 -8.72
C ALA A 34 48.23 19.23 -7.88
N ASP A 35 47.66 19.43 -6.69
CA ASP A 35 48.41 19.93 -5.54
C ASP A 35 47.72 19.62 -4.19
N ASN A 36 48.50 18.88 -3.37
CA ASN A 36 48.50 18.69 -1.91
C ASN A 36 47.37 17.96 -1.15
N PRO A 37 47.76 17.10 -0.17
CA PRO A 37 46.84 16.48 0.77
C PRO A 37 46.57 17.43 1.94
N VAL A 38 45.30 17.69 2.25
CA VAL A 38 44.88 18.24 3.54
C VAL A 38 43.96 17.23 4.21
N ASP A 39 44.46 16.70 5.30
CA ASP A 39 43.76 15.82 6.21
C ASP A 39 43.03 16.63 7.30
N THR A 40 41.79 16.21 7.57
CA THR A 40 41.15 16.16 8.89
C THR A 40 40.60 17.45 9.54
N THR A 41 39.28 17.44 9.71
CA THR A 41 38.43 18.17 10.68
C THR A 41 38.18 19.66 10.41
N GLY A 42 37.05 19.96 9.75
CA GLY A 42 36.58 21.33 9.51
C GLY A 42 35.08 21.37 9.25
N ASN A 43 34.32 21.42 10.34
CA ASN A 43 32.87 21.59 10.39
C ASN A 43 32.46 22.93 9.75
N ASN A 44 31.79 22.90 8.59
CA ASN A 44 31.19 24.08 7.96
C ASN A 44 29.77 23.75 7.48
N ASN A 45 28.88 23.40 8.41
CA ASN A 45 27.45 23.54 8.19
C ASN A 45 27.04 24.97 8.66
N PRO A 46 26.16 25.68 7.94
CA PRO A 46 25.66 26.99 8.38
C PRO A 46 25.00 26.88 9.76
N PRO A 47 25.05 27.93 10.61
CA PRO A 47 24.40 27.88 11.91
C PRO A 47 22.88 27.86 11.74
N ASP A 48 22.28 26.71 12.03
CA ASP A 48 20.85 26.57 12.29
C ASP A 48 20.50 27.44 13.50
N THR A 49 19.60 28.40 13.29
CA THR A 49 19.17 29.39 14.29
C THR A 49 17.79 29.06 14.87
N THR A 50 17.35 27.80 14.81
CA THR A 50 16.12 27.38 15.48
C THR A 50 16.38 26.55 16.74
N GLY A 51 16.44 27.26 17.87
CA GLY A 51 15.92 26.82 19.18
C GLY A 51 16.28 25.43 19.71
N ASN A 52 17.38 25.37 20.47
CA ASN A 52 17.77 24.34 21.44
C ASN A 52 16.63 23.57 22.14
N ASN A 53 16.54 22.26 21.90
CA ASN A 53 16.18 21.26 22.92
C ASN A 53 17.18 20.09 22.86
N PRO A 54 18.04 19.87 23.88
CA PRO A 54 19.11 18.88 23.80
C PRO A 54 18.66 17.54 24.41
N THR A 55 17.76 16.82 23.74
CA THR A 55 17.57 15.37 23.89
C THR A 55 16.74 14.89 22.71
N ASP A 56 17.35 14.70 21.55
CA ASP A 56 16.71 13.88 20.52
C ASP A 56 17.75 13.12 19.72
N THR A 57 18.21 12.01 20.30
CA THR A 57 18.88 10.96 19.56
C THR A 57 17.80 10.01 19.04
N THR A 58 16.90 10.50 18.19
CA THR A 58 16.05 9.66 17.36
C THR A 58 16.81 9.35 16.08
N THR A 59 17.01 8.07 15.81
CA THR A 59 17.25 7.62 14.45
C THR A 59 15.98 7.95 13.67
N ALA A 60 15.96 9.07 12.96
CA ALA A 60 14.85 9.45 12.10
C ALA A 60 14.61 8.31 11.09
N GLY A 61 13.40 7.75 11.08
CA GLY A 61 13.02 6.72 10.10
C GLY A 61 13.10 7.26 8.67
N THR A 62 13.04 6.36 7.68
CA THR A 62 13.00 6.77 6.27
C THR A 62 11.56 7.16 5.89
N PRO A 63 11.29 8.40 5.47
CA PRO A 63 9.94 8.80 5.05
C PRO A 63 9.39 7.94 3.91
N CYS A 64 8.08 7.72 3.89
CA CYS A 64 7.42 7.02 2.81
C CYS A 64 7.43 7.83 1.51
N ASP A 65 7.69 7.16 0.40
CA ASP A 65 7.58 7.70 -0.95
C ASP A 65 6.13 7.51 -1.44
N PRO A 66 5.40 8.59 -1.80
CA PRO A 66 4.01 8.48 -2.26
C PRO A 66 3.83 7.66 -3.53
N ASP A 67 4.89 7.43 -4.31
CA ASP A 67 4.83 6.62 -5.54
C ASP A 67 5.13 5.13 -5.28
N VAL A 68 5.48 4.74 -4.04
CA VAL A 68 5.78 3.36 -3.66
C VAL A 68 4.61 2.76 -2.89
N ILE A 69 4.20 1.55 -3.28
CA ILE A 69 3.24 0.75 -2.51
C ILE A 69 4.00 -0.15 -1.55
N TYR A 70 3.77 0.04 -0.26
CA TYR A 70 4.43 -0.68 0.82
C TYR A 70 3.58 -1.88 1.21
N PHE A 71 4.13 -3.09 1.09
CA PHE A 71 3.36 -4.31 1.32
C PHE A 71 2.71 -4.34 2.72
N GLU A 72 3.48 -4.06 3.77
CA GLU A 72 3.01 -4.11 5.15
C GLU A 72 1.96 -3.04 5.48
N LEU A 73 2.01 -1.88 4.81
CA LEU A 73 1.12 -0.75 5.08
C LEU A 73 -0.13 -0.73 4.19
N ASP A 74 0.02 -1.08 2.91
CA ASP A 74 -1.02 -0.91 1.90
C ASP A 74 -1.71 -2.22 1.49
N VAL A 75 -0.95 -3.31 1.36
CA VAL A 75 -1.43 -4.57 0.78
C VAL A 75 -1.88 -5.55 1.85
N LEU A 76 -1.04 -5.78 2.86
CA LEU A 76 -1.29 -6.76 3.89
C LEU A 76 -2.57 -6.50 4.69
N PRO A 77 -2.93 -5.24 5.03
CA PRO A 77 -4.22 -4.97 5.68
C PRO A 77 -5.41 -5.45 4.85
N ILE A 78 -5.38 -5.23 3.53
CA ILE A 78 -6.45 -5.66 2.61
C ILE A 78 -6.55 -7.19 2.61
N LEU A 79 -5.41 -7.88 2.50
CA LEU A 79 -5.36 -9.34 2.49
C LEU A 79 -5.82 -9.95 3.83
N ARG A 80 -5.37 -9.42 4.96
CA ARG A 80 -5.77 -9.88 6.30
C ARG A 80 -7.24 -9.61 6.57
N SER A 81 -7.73 -8.41 6.24
CA SER A 81 -9.12 -8.03 6.49
C SER A 81 -10.07 -8.86 5.65
N ASN A 82 -9.77 -9.10 4.36
CA ASN A 82 -10.73 -9.67 3.42
C ASN A 82 -10.53 -11.18 3.15
N CYS A 83 -9.33 -11.71 3.31
CA CYS A 83 -8.98 -13.05 2.80
C CYS A 83 -8.40 -13.98 3.87
N ALA A 84 -7.49 -13.49 4.73
CA ALA A 84 -6.75 -14.31 5.70
C ALA A 84 -7.57 -14.63 6.96
N LYS A 85 -8.75 -15.22 6.76
CA LYS A 85 -9.70 -15.63 7.80
C LYS A 85 -9.58 -17.12 8.08
N SER A 86 -9.93 -17.52 9.29
CA SER A 86 -10.05 -18.93 9.63
C SER A 86 -11.06 -19.63 8.72
N GLY A 87 -10.65 -20.79 8.21
CA GLY A 87 -11.31 -21.57 7.18
C GLY A 87 -11.10 -21.06 5.76
N CYS A 88 -10.31 -20.00 5.53
CA CYS A 88 -10.06 -19.42 4.20
C CYS A 88 -8.55 -19.36 3.91
N HIS A 89 -7.83 -18.27 4.15
CA HIS A 89 -6.40 -18.14 3.78
C HIS A 89 -5.52 -17.68 4.95
N ASP A 90 -5.78 -18.20 6.16
CA ASP A 90 -4.97 -17.96 7.36
C ASP A 90 -3.85 -19.00 7.53
N ASP A 91 -3.02 -18.86 8.57
CA ASP A 91 -1.87 -19.75 8.81
C ASP A 91 -2.24 -21.21 9.12
N ASN A 92 -3.43 -21.44 9.69
CA ASN A 92 -3.78 -22.72 10.30
C ASN A 92 -4.75 -23.55 9.46
N THR A 93 -5.57 -22.89 8.66
CA THR A 93 -6.72 -23.47 7.97
C THR A 93 -6.81 -23.03 6.51
N ALA A 94 -5.69 -22.57 5.94
CA ALA A 94 -5.56 -22.20 4.54
C ALA A 94 -6.14 -23.25 3.58
N GLN A 95 -7.16 -22.84 2.83
CA GLN A 95 -7.66 -23.52 1.65
C GLN A 95 -6.62 -23.45 0.54
N ASP A 96 -6.52 -24.53 -0.20
CA ASP A 96 -5.57 -24.71 -1.32
C ASP A 96 -4.10 -24.45 -0.96
N GLY A 97 -3.77 -24.43 0.34
CA GLY A 97 -2.44 -24.13 0.85
C GLY A 97 -2.02 -22.66 0.69
N VAL A 98 -2.95 -21.76 0.36
CA VAL A 98 -2.70 -20.32 0.17
C VAL A 98 -2.82 -19.60 1.50
N ILE A 99 -1.72 -19.00 1.96
CA ILE A 99 -1.61 -18.27 3.24
C ILE A 99 -1.33 -16.79 2.93
N LEU A 100 -2.17 -15.90 3.46
CA LEU A 100 -2.16 -14.47 3.15
C LEU A 100 -1.89 -13.57 4.36
N THR A 101 -1.11 -14.07 5.32
CA THR A 101 -0.90 -13.45 6.65
C THR A 101 0.42 -12.69 6.77
N SER A 102 1.38 -12.88 5.86
CA SER A 102 2.68 -12.20 5.83
C SER A 102 3.21 -12.03 4.40
N TYR A 103 4.23 -11.21 4.21
CA TYR A 103 4.90 -11.07 2.91
C TYR A 103 5.44 -12.42 2.41
N GLU A 104 6.14 -13.14 3.26
CA GLU A 104 6.79 -14.40 2.90
C GLU A 104 5.76 -15.45 2.47
N SER A 105 4.65 -15.57 3.22
CA SER A 105 3.59 -16.52 2.91
C SER A 105 2.82 -16.15 1.63
N VAL A 106 2.52 -14.87 1.43
CA VAL A 106 1.88 -14.38 0.20
C VAL A 106 2.75 -14.68 -1.01
N MET A 107 4.03 -14.31 -0.98
CA MET A 107 4.94 -14.54 -2.11
C MET A 107 5.23 -16.02 -2.35
N ALA A 108 5.18 -16.86 -1.31
CA ALA A 108 5.43 -18.29 -1.44
C ALA A 108 4.21 -19.08 -1.92
N THR A 109 2.99 -18.64 -1.64
CA THR A 109 1.79 -19.48 -1.78
C THR A 109 0.71 -18.92 -2.71
N ALA A 110 0.66 -17.62 -2.96
CA ALA A 110 -0.42 -16.98 -3.73
C ALA A 110 -0.11 -16.76 -5.23
N ASP A 111 0.93 -17.43 -5.76
CA ASP A 111 1.51 -17.25 -7.12
C ASP A 111 1.53 -15.77 -7.54
N VAL A 112 2.29 -14.95 -6.81
CA VAL A 112 2.52 -13.55 -7.18
C VAL A 112 3.77 -13.47 -8.05
N ARG A 113 3.60 -12.96 -9.27
CA ARG A 113 4.70 -12.78 -10.24
C ARG A 113 5.06 -11.30 -10.38
N PRO A 114 6.21 -10.87 -9.82
CA PRO A 114 6.70 -9.50 -9.95
C PRO A 114 6.61 -8.97 -11.39
N PHE A 115 6.12 -7.75 -11.55
CA PHE A 115 5.95 -7.06 -12.84
C PHE A 115 4.96 -7.74 -13.81
N ASN A 116 4.20 -8.75 -13.38
CA ASN A 116 3.30 -9.50 -14.26
C ASN A 116 1.94 -9.77 -13.60
N LEU A 117 0.98 -8.86 -13.81
CA LEU A 117 -0.41 -9.05 -13.38
C LEU A 117 -1.06 -10.27 -14.01
N SER A 118 -0.94 -10.43 -15.33
CA SER A 118 -1.59 -11.53 -16.05
C SER A 118 -1.08 -12.93 -15.71
N GLY A 119 0.08 -13.01 -15.06
CA GLY A 119 0.64 -14.27 -14.56
C GLY A 119 0.53 -14.42 -13.05
N SER A 120 -0.12 -13.49 -12.36
CA SER A 120 -0.27 -13.56 -10.90
C SER A 120 -1.67 -14.05 -10.53
N ASP A 121 -1.78 -15.25 -9.95
CA ASP A 121 -3.07 -15.84 -9.59
C ASP A 121 -3.82 -14.96 -8.59
N LEU A 122 -3.10 -14.35 -7.63
CA LEU A 122 -3.68 -13.38 -6.69
C LEU A 122 -4.47 -12.27 -7.40
N TYR A 123 -3.96 -11.75 -8.53
CA TYR A 123 -4.64 -10.69 -9.28
C TYR A 123 -5.78 -11.24 -10.14
N GLU A 124 -5.62 -12.42 -10.73
CA GLU A 124 -6.66 -13.11 -11.50
C GLU A 124 -7.91 -13.33 -10.64
N VAL A 125 -7.77 -13.96 -9.47
CA VAL A 125 -8.94 -14.35 -8.66
C VAL A 125 -9.67 -13.16 -8.05
N ILE A 126 -8.98 -12.05 -7.72
CA ILE A 126 -9.65 -10.85 -7.18
C ILE A 126 -10.38 -10.03 -8.25
N THR A 127 -10.05 -10.25 -9.53
CA THR A 127 -10.69 -9.57 -10.67
C THR A 127 -11.65 -10.45 -11.46
N GLU A 128 -11.75 -11.74 -11.14
CA GLU A 128 -12.65 -12.70 -11.79
C GLU A 128 -14.14 -12.37 -11.56
N ASP A 129 -14.95 -12.55 -12.61
CA ASP A 129 -16.38 -12.32 -12.63
C ASP A 129 -17.19 -13.55 -12.21
N ASP A 130 -16.69 -14.74 -12.52
CA ASP A 130 -17.32 -16.02 -12.17
C ASP A 130 -17.41 -16.19 -10.63
N PRO A 131 -18.62 -16.29 -10.05
CA PRO A 131 -18.80 -16.37 -8.60
C PRO A 131 -18.13 -17.59 -7.96
N ASP A 132 -17.92 -18.67 -8.72
CA ASP A 132 -17.32 -19.91 -8.21
C ASP A 132 -15.78 -19.89 -8.28
N LYS A 133 -15.19 -18.91 -8.97
CA LYS A 133 -13.74 -18.78 -9.15
C LYS A 133 -13.14 -17.54 -8.53
N ARG A 134 -13.96 -16.51 -8.34
CA ARG A 134 -13.50 -15.26 -7.73
C ARG A 134 -13.16 -15.44 -6.26
N MET A 135 -12.25 -14.58 -5.80
CA MET A 135 -12.00 -14.33 -4.38
C MET A 135 -12.25 -12.85 -4.04
N PRO A 136 -12.79 -12.54 -2.85
CA PRO A 136 -13.40 -13.45 -1.89
C PRO A 136 -14.66 -14.14 -2.49
N GLN A 137 -14.91 -15.41 -2.17
CA GLN A 137 -16.12 -16.11 -2.65
C GLN A 137 -17.39 -15.54 -2.01
N PRO A 138 -18.53 -15.49 -2.74
CA PRO A 138 -19.84 -15.18 -2.15
C PRO A 138 -20.14 -16.06 -0.91
N PRO A 139 -20.78 -15.52 0.13
CA PRO A 139 -21.43 -14.20 0.21
C PRO A 139 -20.47 -13.05 0.52
N ASN A 140 -19.15 -13.29 0.55
CA ASN A 140 -18.20 -12.23 0.82
C ASN A 140 -18.18 -11.19 -0.32
N PRO A 141 -18.12 -9.91 0.04
CA PRO A 141 -18.05 -8.80 -0.92
C PRO A 141 -16.81 -8.87 -1.80
N ARG A 142 -16.86 -8.18 -2.94
CA ARG A 142 -15.66 -7.87 -3.73
C ARG A 142 -14.80 -6.84 -3.01
N LEU A 143 -13.50 -6.85 -3.29
CA LEU A 143 -12.64 -5.72 -2.98
C LEU A 143 -13.11 -4.48 -3.75
N THR A 144 -12.82 -3.30 -3.21
CA THR A 144 -13.07 -2.05 -3.91
C THR A 144 -12.07 -1.86 -5.05
N ALA A 145 -12.40 -1.00 -6.02
CA ALA A 145 -11.45 -0.66 -7.09
C ALA A 145 -10.13 -0.08 -6.54
N ALA A 146 -10.19 0.72 -5.47
CA ALA A 146 -9.01 1.26 -4.80
C ALA A 146 -8.12 0.14 -4.21
N GLN A 147 -8.73 -0.86 -3.56
CA GLN A 147 -8.01 -2.01 -3.01
C GLN A 147 -7.36 -2.86 -4.10
N ILE A 148 -8.08 -3.13 -5.19
CA ILE A 148 -7.53 -3.85 -6.36
C ILE A 148 -6.38 -3.05 -6.97
N ASN A 149 -6.51 -1.73 -7.06
CA ASN A 149 -5.45 -0.86 -7.59
C ASN A 149 -4.18 -0.93 -6.74
N LEU A 150 -4.28 -0.89 -5.40
CA LEU A 150 -3.13 -1.04 -4.50
C LEU A 150 -2.40 -2.37 -4.72
N ILE A 151 -3.14 -3.49 -4.73
CA ILE A 151 -2.57 -4.82 -4.99
C ILE A 151 -1.91 -4.87 -6.38
N SER A 152 -2.60 -4.34 -7.41
CA SER A 152 -2.07 -4.35 -8.77
C SER A 152 -0.80 -3.50 -8.93
N ALA A 153 -0.76 -2.32 -8.29
CA ALA A 153 0.36 -1.42 -8.34
C ALA A 153 1.57 -2.04 -7.62
N TRP A 154 1.36 -2.63 -6.45
CA TRP A 154 2.40 -3.38 -5.76
C TRP A 154 3.01 -4.50 -6.62
N ILE A 155 2.17 -5.32 -7.29
CA ILE A 155 2.67 -6.37 -8.20
C ILE A 155 3.48 -5.75 -9.34
N LEU A 156 2.98 -4.67 -9.95
CA LEU A 156 3.66 -3.96 -11.03
C LEU A 156 4.94 -3.23 -10.60
N GLN A 157 5.09 -2.90 -9.32
CA GLN A 157 6.32 -2.36 -8.73
C GLN A 157 7.34 -3.45 -8.35
N GLY A 158 7.04 -4.70 -8.67
CA GLY A 158 7.92 -5.84 -8.43
C GLY A 158 7.60 -6.64 -7.17
N ALA A 159 6.41 -6.44 -6.59
CA ALA A 159 5.90 -7.18 -5.43
C ALA A 159 6.91 -7.24 -4.27
N LYS A 160 7.52 -6.10 -3.94
CA LYS A 160 8.60 -6.03 -2.95
C LYS A 160 8.07 -5.82 -1.52
N ASN A 161 8.89 -6.18 -0.53
CA ASN A 161 8.67 -5.83 0.88
C ASN A 161 9.52 -4.61 1.28
N GLU A 162 9.28 -3.48 0.61
CA GLU A 162 9.91 -2.22 1.01
C GLU A 162 9.29 -1.76 2.34
N SER A 163 10.05 -1.01 3.14
CA SER A 163 9.56 -0.40 4.37
C SER A 163 9.84 1.10 4.37
N CYS A 164 8.95 1.82 5.04
CA CYS A 164 9.13 3.22 5.38
C CYS A 164 8.56 3.47 6.76
N ASP A 165 8.91 4.63 7.30
CA ASP A 165 8.32 5.19 8.50
C ASP A 165 7.27 6.23 8.08
N PRO A 166 5.97 5.94 8.24
CA PRO A 166 4.90 6.88 7.89
C PRO A 166 4.91 8.13 8.79
N SER A 167 5.60 8.10 9.92
CA SER A 167 5.75 9.22 10.84
C SER A 167 6.99 10.08 10.55
N ALA A 168 7.99 9.55 9.81
CA ALA A 168 9.26 10.26 9.56
C ALA A 168 9.14 11.52 8.69
N GLY A 169 8.11 11.61 7.85
CA GLY A 169 7.79 12.81 7.06
C GLY A 169 7.01 13.87 7.83
N GLY A 170 6.69 13.62 9.09
CA GLY A 170 5.62 14.31 9.81
C GLY A 170 4.26 13.77 9.40
N CYS A 171 3.46 13.35 10.38
CA CYS A 171 2.07 12.95 10.14
C CYS A 171 1.20 14.21 10.06
N ASP A 172 0.55 14.47 8.92
CA ASP A 172 -0.41 15.57 8.80
C ASP A 172 -1.69 15.24 9.58
N THR A 173 -1.88 16.00 10.66
CA THR A 173 -3.03 15.90 11.56
C THR A 173 -3.84 17.21 11.63
N GLU A 174 -3.48 18.24 10.86
CA GLU A 174 -4.11 19.56 10.99
C GLU A 174 -5.51 19.61 10.35
N ASN A 175 -5.72 18.87 9.25
CA ASN A 175 -6.96 18.93 8.48
C ASN A 175 -7.51 17.53 8.13
N VAL A 176 -7.45 16.60 9.09
CA VAL A 176 -7.92 15.23 8.90
C VAL A 176 -9.42 15.23 8.56
N SER A 177 -9.75 14.60 7.44
CA SER A 177 -11.13 14.46 6.97
C SER A 177 -11.65 13.03 7.09
N TYR A 178 -12.94 12.86 7.33
CA TYR A 178 -13.52 11.52 7.33
C TYR A 178 -13.35 10.85 5.96
N SER A 179 -13.67 11.56 4.88
CA SER A 179 -13.71 10.97 3.54
C SER A 179 -12.34 10.65 2.96
N GLN A 180 -11.31 11.46 3.21
CA GLN A 180 -9.97 11.25 2.61
C GLN A 180 -9.02 10.48 3.51
N ASP A 181 -9.12 10.64 4.83
CA ASP A 181 -8.11 10.09 5.74
C ASP A 181 -8.64 8.89 6.52
N ILE A 182 -9.80 9.03 7.17
CA ILE A 182 -10.31 8.00 8.07
C ILE A 182 -10.97 6.86 7.31
N ARG A 183 -11.74 7.19 6.27
CA ARG A 183 -12.48 6.20 5.50
C ARG A 183 -11.57 5.14 4.87
N PRO A 184 -10.44 5.49 4.20
CA PRO A 184 -9.53 4.47 3.69
C PRO A 184 -8.96 3.55 4.78
N ILE A 185 -8.62 4.09 5.96
CA ILE A 185 -8.15 3.28 7.09
C ILE A 185 -9.22 2.27 7.50
N ILE A 186 -10.47 2.70 7.65
CA ILE A 186 -11.61 1.83 8.00
C ILE A 186 -11.83 0.76 6.92
N GLU A 187 -11.80 1.13 5.64
CA GLU A 187 -12.04 0.23 4.51
C GLU A 187 -10.99 -0.88 4.41
N ASN A 188 -9.73 -0.54 4.60
CA ASN A 188 -8.63 -1.47 4.44
C ASN A 188 -8.42 -2.37 5.66
N ASN A 189 -8.71 -1.86 6.86
CA ASN A 189 -8.39 -2.57 8.10
C ASN A 189 -9.61 -3.24 8.73
N CYS A 190 -10.81 -2.66 8.63
CA CYS A 190 -11.93 -3.02 9.49
C CYS A 190 -13.09 -3.73 8.77
N LEU A 191 -13.39 -3.30 7.54
CA LEU A 191 -14.63 -3.71 6.87
C LEU A 191 -14.66 -5.17 6.46
N GLY A 192 -13.54 -5.90 6.46
CA GLY A 192 -13.56 -7.32 6.18
C GLY A 192 -14.37 -8.14 7.20
N CYS A 193 -14.51 -7.67 8.44
CA CYS A 193 -15.30 -8.31 9.49
C CYS A 193 -16.43 -7.43 10.03
N HIS A 194 -16.26 -6.11 10.03
CA HIS A 194 -17.22 -5.14 10.60
C HIS A 194 -18.11 -4.51 9.52
N ARG A 195 -18.71 -5.31 8.65
CA ARG A 195 -19.57 -4.82 7.55
C ARG A 195 -20.93 -5.49 7.49
N GLY A 196 -21.87 -4.85 6.79
CA GLY A 196 -23.16 -5.44 6.43
C GLY A 196 -24.02 -5.86 7.62
N ALA A 197 -24.90 -6.84 7.39
CA ALA A 197 -25.93 -7.25 8.34
C ALA A 197 -25.44 -8.23 9.44
N ASN A 198 -24.32 -8.93 9.21
CA ASN A 198 -23.78 -9.93 10.14
C ASN A 198 -22.31 -9.62 10.52
N PRO A 199 -22.02 -8.43 11.06
CA PRO A 199 -20.65 -8.08 11.42
C PRO A 199 -20.19 -8.83 12.67
N VAL A 200 -18.90 -9.15 12.71
CA VAL A 200 -18.26 -9.71 13.92
C VAL A 200 -18.38 -8.70 15.05
N GLY A 201 -18.72 -9.17 16.26
CA GLY A 201 -18.93 -8.29 17.41
C GLY A 201 -20.27 -7.55 17.43
N GLY A 202 -21.14 -7.75 16.44
CA GLY A 202 -22.53 -7.25 16.45
C GLY A 202 -22.69 -5.77 16.06
N PHE A 203 -21.68 -5.15 15.45
CA PHE A 203 -21.76 -3.78 14.93
C PHE A 203 -20.98 -3.63 13.62
N ALA A 204 -21.52 -2.82 12.69
CA ALA A 204 -20.83 -2.46 11.45
C ALA A 204 -19.97 -1.21 11.63
N LEU A 205 -19.14 -0.91 10.63
CA LEU A 205 -18.35 0.30 10.45
C LEU A 205 -18.50 0.85 9.02
N GLU A 206 -19.54 0.43 8.30
CA GLU A 206 -19.69 0.62 6.85
C GLU A 206 -20.17 2.04 6.48
N THR A 207 -20.91 2.71 7.36
CA THR A 207 -21.36 4.09 7.16
C THR A 207 -20.68 5.04 8.15
N TYR A 208 -20.68 6.34 7.85
CA TYR A 208 -20.21 7.35 8.81
C TYR A 208 -20.92 7.22 10.16
N SER A 209 -22.24 7.03 10.17
CA SER A 209 -23.00 6.86 11.42
C SER A 209 -22.56 5.65 12.24
N ASP A 210 -22.17 4.56 11.58
CA ASP A 210 -21.67 3.37 12.27
C ASP A 210 -20.33 3.64 12.94
N VAL A 211 -19.42 4.33 12.23
CA VAL A 211 -18.11 4.72 12.75
C VAL A 211 -18.26 5.73 13.89
N ALA A 212 -19.07 6.78 13.70
CA ALA A 212 -19.33 7.80 14.72
C ALA A 212 -19.90 7.18 16.01
N ALA A 213 -20.80 6.19 15.91
CA ALA A 213 -21.31 5.49 17.08
C ALA A 213 -20.24 4.70 17.87
N ARG A 214 -19.11 4.32 17.23
CA ARG A 214 -17.93 3.73 17.91
C ARG A 214 -16.94 4.78 18.41
N VAL A 215 -17.00 6.00 17.88
CA VAL A 215 -16.30 7.14 18.48
C VAL A 215 -16.99 7.54 19.78
N ASP A 216 -18.32 7.66 19.77
CA ASP A 216 -19.13 8.09 20.92
C ASP A 216 -18.99 7.17 22.14
N ASP A 217 -18.80 5.87 21.92
CA ASP A 217 -18.58 4.88 22.99
C ASP A 217 -17.09 4.59 23.28
N GLY A 218 -16.18 5.34 22.63
CA GLY A 218 -14.73 5.26 22.79
C GLY A 218 -14.08 4.01 22.20
N ARG A 219 -14.86 3.08 21.62
CA ARG A 219 -14.33 1.79 21.14
C ARG A 219 -13.45 1.92 19.92
N LEU A 220 -13.69 2.89 19.03
CA LEU A 220 -12.90 3.02 17.81
C LEU A 220 -11.42 3.21 18.16
N TYR A 221 -11.08 4.32 18.83
CA TYR A 221 -9.69 4.61 19.18
C TYR A 221 -9.14 3.62 20.22
N GLY A 222 -9.94 3.24 21.22
CA GLY A 222 -9.50 2.30 22.26
C GLY A 222 -9.09 0.94 21.72
N ALA A 223 -9.82 0.41 20.73
CA ALA A 223 -9.52 -0.89 20.13
C ALA A 223 -8.31 -0.84 19.19
N VAL A 224 -8.17 0.20 18.36
CA VAL A 224 -7.07 0.29 17.37
C VAL A 224 -5.73 0.71 17.97
N SER A 225 -5.75 1.46 19.08
CA SER A 225 -4.55 1.82 19.85
C SER A 225 -4.23 0.82 20.98
N TRP A 226 -4.97 -0.30 21.04
CA TRP A 226 -4.77 -1.40 22.00
C TRP A 226 -4.81 -0.95 23.47
N GLN A 227 -5.72 -0.03 23.80
CA GLN A 227 -5.90 0.42 25.18
C GLN A 227 -6.43 -0.69 26.09
N THR A 228 -5.99 -0.66 27.35
CA THR A 228 -6.48 -1.59 28.37
C THR A 228 -8.01 -1.49 28.50
N GLY A 229 -8.69 -2.64 28.45
CA GLY A 229 -10.15 -2.73 28.53
C GLY A 229 -10.87 -2.85 27.19
N PHE A 230 -10.16 -2.76 26.07
CA PHE A 230 -10.69 -3.00 24.72
C PHE A 230 -10.14 -4.30 24.14
N VAL A 231 -10.87 -4.89 23.18
CA VAL A 231 -10.34 -6.01 22.39
C VAL A 231 -9.41 -5.42 21.32
N PRO A 232 -8.13 -5.81 21.28
CA PRO A 232 -7.18 -5.30 20.28
C PRO A 232 -7.67 -5.55 18.86
N MET A 233 -7.62 -4.50 18.04
CA MET A 233 -7.94 -4.55 16.61
C MET A 233 -6.80 -3.91 15.79
N PRO A 234 -6.54 -4.36 14.56
CA PRO A 234 -7.18 -5.48 13.87
C PRO A 234 -6.93 -6.84 14.53
N LEU A 235 -7.93 -7.73 14.51
CA LEU A 235 -7.84 -9.02 15.20
C LEU A 235 -6.75 -9.90 14.56
N GLY A 236 -5.84 -10.41 15.39
CA GLY A 236 -4.73 -11.25 14.93
C GLY A 236 -3.54 -10.49 14.36
N ALA A 237 -3.57 -9.15 14.35
CA ALA A 237 -2.38 -8.35 14.08
C ALA A 237 -1.36 -8.51 15.22
N SER A 238 -0.07 -8.49 14.86
CA SER A 238 1.04 -8.55 15.82
C SER A 238 1.32 -7.20 16.50
N GLU A 239 0.87 -6.11 15.90
CA GLU A 239 1.06 -4.73 16.35
C GLU A 239 -0.23 -3.90 16.09
N PRO A 240 -0.43 -2.76 16.78
CA PRO A 240 -1.53 -1.84 16.49
C PRO A 240 -1.41 -1.23 15.08
N LEU A 241 -2.39 -0.41 14.69
CA LEU A 241 -2.28 0.35 13.45
C LEU A 241 -1.00 1.22 13.45
N PRO A 242 -0.43 1.52 12.26
CA PRO A 242 0.72 2.41 12.16
C PRO A 242 0.49 3.73 12.90
N GLU A 243 1.54 4.29 13.49
CA GLU A 243 1.44 5.46 14.38
C GLU A 243 0.75 6.65 13.70
N CYS A 244 1.10 6.97 12.45
CA CYS A 244 0.41 8.06 11.74
C CYS A 244 -1.10 7.78 11.49
N ASP A 245 -1.51 6.53 11.29
CA ASP A 245 -2.94 6.20 11.21
C ASP A 245 -3.64 6.43 12.56
N LEU A 246 -2.98 6.07 13.68
CA LEU A 246 -3.48 6.33 15.01
C LEU A 246 -3.59 7.84 15.28
N ASP A 247 -2.58 8.61 14.90
CA ASP A 247 -2.55 10.07 15.05
C ASP A 247 -3.66 10.74 14.25
N LYS A 248 -3.89 10.30 13.00
CA LYS A 248 -5.03 10.77 12.19
C LYS A 248 -6.36 10.45 12.84
N ILE A 249 -6.57 9.20 13.28
CA ILE A 249 -7.80 8.82 13.97
C ILE A 249 -7.98 9.64 15.24
N LYS A 250 -6.93 9.82 16.05
CA LYS A 250 -6.94 10.62 17.28
C LYS A 250 -7.33 12.07 17.00
N ALA A 251 -6.67 12.72 16.06
CA ALA A 251 -6.92 14.12 15.70
C ALA A 251 -8.35 14.31 15.20
N TRP A 252 -8.84 13.42 14.34
CA TRP A 252 -10.22 13.45 13.85
C TRP A 252 -11.25 13.23 14.97
N VAL A 253 -11.02 12.27 15.88
CA VAL A 253 -11.87 12.04 17.05
C VAL A 253 -11.90 13.26 17.98
N ASP A 254 -10.73 13.85 18.26
CA ASP A 254 -10.61 15.03 19.12
C ASP A 254 -11.30 16.27 18.51
N ALA A 255 -11.35 16.37 17.18
CA ALA A 255 -12.09 17.39 16.44
C ALA A 255 -13.62 17.16 16.43
N GLY A 256 -14.12 16.13 17.12
CA GLY A 256 -15.54 15.80 17.18
C GLY A 256 -16.01 14.91 16.03
N ALA A 257 -15.09 14.19 15.38
CA ALA A 257 -15.37 13.24 14.30
C ALA A 257 -16.23 13.81 13.16
N PRO A 258 -15.87 14.95 12.54
CA PRO A 258 -16.68 15.57 11.49
C PRO A 258 -16.87 14.64 10.27
N ASN A 259 -18.05 14.69 9.65
CA ASN A 259 -18.32 14.02 8.38
C ASN A 259 -18.02 14.96 7.20
N ASN A 260 -16.74 15.05 6.84
CA ASN A 260 -16.20 15.99 5.85
C ASN A 260 -15.39 15.31 4.74
#